data_AF-A0A0Q0KTD7-F1
#
_entry.id   AF-A0A0Q0KTD7-F1
#
_cell.length_a   1.000
_cell.length_b   1.000
_cell.length_c   1.000
_cell.angle_alpha   90.00
_cell.angle_beta   90.00
_cell.angle_gamma   90.00
#
_symmetry.space_group_name_H-M   'P 1'
#
loop_
_entity.id
_entity.type
_entity.pdbx_description
1 polymer ?
#
loop_
_entity_poly.entity_id
_entity_poly.type
_entity_poly.pdbx_seq_one_letter_code
_entity_poly.pdbx_strand_id
1 'polypeptide(L)'
;MNIELLGISSDQLEPSDSGYPEDFENFDVLIELDLCFENHQADSVFFEFYVASPNAVSCRPINCFSPPTLVIEEFDWNVIKNRVAKLLVHANGSNSWTDVATKLSGQIRPVNLSCFPW
;
A
#
# COMPACT_ATOMS: atom_id res chain seq x y z
N MET A 1 -4.41 9.30 -17.12
CA MET A 1 -4.61 7.84 -17.28
C MET A 1 -5.25 7.29 -16.02
N ASN A 2 -5.93 6.14 -16.09
CA ASN A 2 -6.40 5.45 -14.88
C ASN A 2 -5.31 4.54 -14.35
N ILE A 3 -5.30 4.32 -13.04
CA ILE A 3 -4.37 3.41 -12.39
C ILE A 3 -5.09 2.09 -12.16
N GLU A 4 -4.41 0.99 -12.48
CA GLU A 4 -4.87 -0.37 -12.24
C GLU A 4 -4.01 -1.02 -11.16
N LEU A 5 -4.67 -1.77 -10.27
CA LEU A 5 -4.02 -2.63 -9.29
C LEU A 5 -3.87 -4.02 -9.89
N LEU A 6 -2.63 -4.42 -10.21
CA LEU A 6 -2.32 -5.73 -10.76
C LEU A 6 -2.22 -6.80 -9.67
N GLY A 7 -1.64 -6.43 -8.53
CA GLY A 7 -1.35 -7.34 -7.44
C GLY A 7 -1.28 -6.64 -6.09
N ILE A 8 -1.56 -7.40 -5.04
CA ILE A 8 -1.39 -6.98 -3.66
C ILE A 8 -0.89 -8.18 -2.86
N SER A 9 0.17 -7.98 -2.09
CA SER A 9 0.89 -9.06 -1.41
C SER A 9 1.64 -8.56 -0.18
N SER A 10 2.15 -9.51 0.61
CA SER A 10 3.08 -9.27 1.69
C SER A 10 3.99 -10.48 1.88
N ASP A 11 5.30 -10.28 1.82
CA ASP A 11 6.30 -11.33 2.11
C ASP A 11 6.35 -11.70 3.60
N GLN A 12 5.56 -11.04 4.45
CA GLN A 12 5.45 -11.35 5.88
C GLN A 12 4.32 -12.34 6.19
N LEU A 13 3.50 -12.68 5.18
CA LEU A 13 2.35 -13.55 5.30
C LEU A 13 2.56 -14.79 4.45
N GLU A 14 2.00 -15.93 4.88
CA GLU A 14 2.03 -17.13 4.06
C GLU A 14 0.65 -17.78 3.87
N PRO A 15 0.15 -17.91 2.63
CA PRO A 15 0.75 -17.43 1.37
C PRO A 15 0.80 -15.90 1.27
N SER A 16 1.73 -15.32 0.51
CA SER A 16 1.93 -13.86 0.47
C SER A 16 0.75 -13.03 -0.01
N ASP A 17 -0.19 -13.59 -0.77
CA ASP A 17 -1.34 -12.90 -1.36
C ASP A 17 -2.68 -13.14 -0.63
N SER A 18 -2.68 -14.05 0.35
CA SER A 18 -3.90 -14.59 0.94
C SER A 18 -3.76 -15.08 2.39
N GLY A 19 -2.52 -15.12 2.90
CA GLY A 19 -2.19 -15.46 4.28
C GLY A 19 -2.70 -14.42 5.27
N TYR A 20 -2.65 -14.77 6.54
CA TYR A 20 -3.10 -13.94 7.65
C TYR A 20 -1.97 -13.79 8.67
N PRO A 21 -1.90 -12.66 9.40
CA PRO A 21 -0.94 -12.52 10.47
C PRO A 21 -1.19 -13.57 11.56
N GLU A 22 -0.12 -13.99 12.25
CA GLU A 22 -0.23 -14.95 13.36
C GLU A 22 -1.02 -14.37 14.56
N ASP A 23 -0.91 -13.05 14.77
CA ASP A 23 -1.58 -12.31 15.83
C ASP A 23 -2.62 -11.34 15.24
N PHE A 24 -3.90 -11.67 15.40
CA PHE A 24 -5.02 -10.86 14.90
C PHE A 24 -5.31 -9.61 15.73
N GLU A 25 -4.82 -9.55 16.97
CA GLU A 25 -5.03 -8.39 17.85
C GLU A 25 -3.87 -7.38 17.77
N ASN A 26 -2.67 -7.83 17.36
CA ASN A 26 -1.46 -7.02 17.36
C ASN A 26 -0.61 -7.17 16.09
N PHE A 27 -1.25 -7.11 14.91
CA PHE A 27 -0.54 -7.14 13.63
C PHE A 27 -0.04 -5.75 13.19
N ASP A 28 1.11 -5.72 12.53
CA ASP A 28 1.68 -4.58 11.79
C ASP A 28 2.42 -5.13 10.56
N VAL A 29 1.73 -5.16 9.41
CA VAL A 29 2.14 -5.91 8.21
C VAL A 29 2.48 -4.94 7.07
N LEU A 30 3.64 -5.09 6.45
CA LEU A 30 4.01 -4.37 5.24
C LEU A 30 3.31 -4.98 4.02
N ILE A 31 2.49 -4.19 3.35
CA ILE A 31 1.78 -4.56 2.13
C ILE A 31 2.45 -3.90 0.93
N GLU A 32 2.67 -4.68 -0.12
CA GLU A 32 3.12 -4.23 -1.43
C GLU A 32 1.95 -4.22 -2.42
N LEU A 33 1.94 -3.22 -3.29
CA LEU A 33 0.99 -3.00 -4.38
C LEU A 33 1.75 -2.96 -5.69
N ASP A 34 1.35 -3.82 -6.63
CA ASP A 34 1.81 -3.75 -8.02
C ASP A 34 0.81 -2.89 -8.82
N LEU A 35 1.23 -1.69 -9.21
CA LEU A 35 0.38 -0.72 -9.91
C LEU A 35 0.85 -0.51 -11.33
N CYS A 36 -0.08 -0.41 -12.28
CA CYS A 36 0.22 0.04 -13.63
C CYS A 36 -0.72 1.16 -14.09
N PHE A 37 -0.36 1.89 -15.15
CA PHE A 37 -1.34 2.66 -15.90
C PHE A 37 -2.15 1.71 -16.78
N GLU A 38 -3.44 1.99 -16.95
CA GLU A 38 -4.33 1.24 -17.83
C GLU A 38 -3.71 1.09 -19.24
N ASN A 39 -3.71 -0.15 -19.76
CA ASN A 39 -3.05 -0.57 -21.01
C ASN A 39 -1.49 -0.50 -21.02
N HIS A 40 -0.84 -0.29 -19.89
CA HIS A 40 0.63 -0.18 -19.77
C HIS A 40 1.19 -1.12 -18.69
N GLN A 41 0.79 -2.39 -18.70
CA GLN A 41 1.22 -3.38 -17.69
C GLN A 41 2.74 -3.61 -17.65
N ALA A 42 3.45 -3.40 -18.76
CA ALA A 42 4.91 -3.54 -18.81
C ALA A 42 5.67 -2.49 -17.98
N ASP A 43 5.01 -1.37 -17.64
CA ASP A 43 5.58 -0.25 -16.90
C ASP A 43 5.06 -0.19 -15.45
N SER A 44 4.83 -1.37 -14.85
CA SER A 44 4.31 -1.44 -13.48
C SER A 44 5.34 -0.98 -12.45
N VAL A 45 4.85 -0.40 -11.36
CA VAL A 45 5.65 0.16 -10.27
C VAL A 45 5.06 -0.27 -8.95
N PHE A 46 5.96 -0.65 -8.04
CA PHE A 46 5.59 -1.10 -6.71
C PHE A 46 5.45 0.07 -5.74
N PHE A 47 4.37 0.03 -4.96
CA PHE A 47 4.12 0.92 -3.83
C PHE A 47 3.92 0.08 -2.57
N GLU A 48 4.26 0.64 -1.43
CA GLU A 48 4.14 -0.05 -0.14
C GLU A 48 3.51 0.85 0.93
N PHE A 49 2.87 0.20 1.89
CA PHE A 49 2.32 0.80 3.11
C PHE A 49 2.10 -0.28 4.17
N TYR A 50 1.91 0.14 5.41
CA TYR A 50 1.61 -0.80 6.49
C TYR A 50 0.11 -0.96 6.70
N VAL A 51 -0.32 -2.16 7.07
CA VAL A 51 -1.63 -2.46 7.60
C VAL A 51 -1.47 -2.90 9.05
N ALA A 52 -2.04 -2.15 9.99
CA ALA A 52 -1.82 -2.37 11.40
C ALA A 52 -3.12 -2.36 12.21
N SER A 53 -3.14 -3.15 13.28
CA SER A 53 -4.17 -3.09 14.31
C SER A 53 -4.04 -1.81 15.13
N PRO A 54 -5.12 -1.31 15.75
CA PRO A 54 -5.03 -0.17 16.68
C PRO A 54 -4.04 -0.42 17.82
N ASN A 55 -3.95 -1.65 18.29
CA ASN A 55 -3.05 -2.05 19.37
C ASN A 55 -1.58 -1.95 18.93
N ALA A 56 -1.23 -2.48 17.76
CA ALA A 56 0.14 -2.41 17.24
C ALA A 56 0.59 -0.96 17.02
N VAL A 57 -0.29 -0.10 16.51
CA VAL A 57 0.00 1.33 16.35
C VAL A 57 0.26 1.99 17.71
N SER A 58 -0.50 1.63 18.75
CA SER A 58 -0.30 2.17 20.10
C SER A 58 1.03 1.76 20.73
N CYS A 59 1.59 0.63 20.30
CA CYS A 59 2.89 0.12 20.72
C CYS A 59 4.08 0.71 19.95
N ARG A 60 3.84 1.51 18.90
CA ARG A 60 4.94 2.12 18.13
C ARG A 60 5.73 3.13 19.00
N PRO A 61 7.05 3.28 18.77
CA PRO A 61 7.87 4.19 19.55
C PRO A 61 7.35 5.62 19.56
N ILE A 62 7.39 6.26 20.72
CA ILE A 62 7.07 7.69 20.84
C ILE A 62 8.20 8.51 20.21
N ASN A 63 7.86 9.63 19.56
CA ASN A 63 8.78 10.53 18.87
C ASN A 63 9.48 9.94 17.62
N CYS A 64 8.84 8.99 16.92
CA CYS A 64 9.33 8.50 15.62
C CYS A 64 8.45 8.96 14.46
N PHE A 65 9.03 9.05 13.27
CA PHE A 65 8.24 9.15 12.04
C PHE A 65 7.53 7.81 11.81
N SER A 66 6.22 7.86 11.58
CA SER A 66 5.43 6.67 11.23
C SER A 66 5.40 6.49 9.72
N PRO A 67 5.63 5.27 9.20
CA PRO A 67 5.37 5.01 7.79
C PRO A 67 3.87 5.17 7.47
N PRO A 68 3.51 5.36 6.20
CA PRO A 68 2.11 5.35 5.78
C PRO A 68 1.43 4.05 6.24
N THR A 69 0.32 4.18 6.96
CA THR A 69 -0.33 3.05 7.64
C THR A 69 -1.84 3.14 7.50
N LEU A 70 -2.45 2.06 7.04
CA LEU A 70 -3.88 1.81 7.10
C LEU A 70 -4.18 1.08 8.42
N VAL A 71 -4.95 1.72 9.31
CA VAL A 71 -5.36 1.11 10.58
C VAL A 71 -6.71 0.43 10.41
N ILE A 72 -6.79 -0.87 10.74
CA ILE A 72 -8.02 -1.67 10.69
C ILE A 72 -8.14 -2.54 11.95
N GLU A 73 -9.37 -2.76 12.43
CA GLU A 73 -9.62 -3.53 13.66
C GLU A 73 -9.33 -5.02 13.46
N GLU A 74 -9.70 -5.57 12.30
CA GLU A 74 -9.50 -6.97 11.94
C GLU A 74 -8.78 -7.05 10.59
N PHE A 75 -7.80 -7.94 10.47
CA PHE A 75 -7.07 -8.13 9.22
C PHE A 75 -7.96 -8.83 8.19
N ASP A 76 -8.34 -8.10 7.13
CA ASP A 76 -9.15 -8.61 6.02
C ASP A 76 -8.65 -8.04 4.69
N TRP A 77 -8.19 -8.94 3.81
CA TRP A 77 -7.74 -8.62 2.46
C TRP A 77 -8.77 -7.86 1.62
N ASN A 78 -10.06 -8.17 1.74
CA ASN A 78 -11.11 -7.47 1.01
C ASN A 78 -11.27 -6.04 1.50
N VAL A 79 -11.17 -5.81 2.82
CA VAL A 79 -11.19 -4.46 3.38
C VAL A 79 -9.98 -3.67 2.88
N ILE A 80 -8.79 -4.27 2.91
CA ILE A 80 -7.55 -3.65 2.43
C ILE A 80 -7.69 -3.29 0.95
N LYS A 81 -8.06 -4.24 0.09
CA LYS A 81 -8.28 -4.04 -1.36
C LYS A 81 -9.30 -2.93 -1.63
N ASN A 82 -10.41 -2.89 -0.89
CA ASN A 82 -11.42 -1.86 -1.03
C ASN A 82 -10.91 -0.46 -0.63
N ARG A 83 -10.06 -0.37 0.40
CA ARG A 83 -9.46 0.90 0.82
C ARG A 83 -8.42 1.38 -0.19
N VAL A 84 -7.58 0.47 -0.70
CA VAL A 84 -6.62 0.76 -1.77
C VAL A 84 -7.34 1.23 -3.03
N ALA A 85 -8.39 0.53 -3.47
CA ALA A 85 -9.16 0.94 -4.65
C ALA A 85 -9.72 2.37 -4.52
N LYS A 86 -10.27 2.73 -3.34
CA LYS A 86 -10.73 4.10 -3.06
C LYS A 86 -9.59 5.12 -3.07
N LEU A 87 -8.42 4.76 -2.54
CA LEU A 87 -7.25 5.62 -2.55
C LEU A 87 -6.78 5.90 -3.98
N LEU A 88 -6.67 4.86 -4.82
CA LEU A 88 -6.18 4.98 -6.21
C LEU A 88 -7.06 5.89 -7.08
N VAL A 89 -8.36 6.02 -6.77
CA VAL A 89 -9.26 6.98 -7.46
C VAL A 89 -8.70 8.41 -7.39
N HIS A 90 -8.05 8.80 -6.30
CA HIS A 90 -7.49 10.15 -6.16
C HIS A 90 -6.30 10.41 -7.09
N ALA A 91 -5.64 9.37 -7.57
CA ALA A 91 -4.52 9.47 -8.49
C ALA A 91 -4.92 9.19 -9.95
N ASN A 92 -6.19 8.90 -10.25
CA ASN A 92 -6.68 8.87 -11.62
C ASN A 92 -6.48 10.23 -12.32
N GLY A 93 -6.34 10.17 -13.64
CA GLY A 93 -6.04 11.34 -14.47
C GLY A 93 -4.59 11.81 -14.39
N SER A 94 -3.73 11.13 -13.64
CA SER A 94 -2.28 11.39 -13.64
C SER A 94 -1.65 10.97 -14.96
N ASN A 95 -0.59 11.68 -15.36
CA ASN A 95 0.12 11.45 -16.63
C ASN A 95 1.53 10.88 -16.44
N SER A 96 1.98 10.80 -15.19
CA SER A 96 3.28 10.27 -14.81
C SER A 96 3.20 9.59 -13.45
N TRP A 97 4.13 8.66 -13.19
CA TRP A 97 4.27 8.05 -11.87
C TRP A 97 4.65 9.09 -10.80
N THR A 98 5.43 10.11 -11.15
CA THR A 98 5.78 11.21 -10.24
C THR A 98 4.54 11.95 -9.73
N ASP A 99 3.56 12.20 -10.61
CA ASP A 99 2.27 12.79 -10.21
C ASP A 99 1.48 11.86 -9.27
N VAL A 100 1.47 10.55 -9.55
CA VAL A 100 0.82 9.55 -8.70
C VAL A 100 1.45 9.51 -7.31
N ALA A 101 2.78 9.39 -7.23
CA ALA A 101 3.52 9.38 -5.97
C ALA A 101 3.30 10.67 -5.18
N THR A 102 3.20 11.82 -5.86
CA THR A 102 2.91 13.10 -5.22
C THR A 102 1.49 13.13 -4.65
N LYS A 103 0.49 12.70 -5.43
CA LYS A 103 -0.92 12.71 -5.00
C LYS A 103 -1.22 11.72 -3.87
N LEU A 104 -0.54 10.57 -3.87
CA LEU A 104 -0.70 9.53 -2.86
C LEU A 104 0.31 9.64 -1.72
N SER A 105 1.08 10.73 -1.71
CA SER A 105 2.09 10.97 -0.70
C SER A 105 1.45 11.01 0.70
N GLY A 106 2.05 10.24 1.61
CA GLY A 106 1.57 10.09 2.98
C GLY A 106 0.52 8.99 3.19
N GLN A 107 -0.03 8.39 2.13
CA GLN A 107 -0.92 7.21 2.24
C GLN A 107 -0.24 5.92 1.81
N ILE A 108 0.53 5.97 0.72
CA ILE A 108 1.40 4.88 0.24
C ILE A 108 2.69 5.50 -0.29
N ARG A 109 3.78 4.73 -0.37
CA ARG A 109 5.06 5.22 -0.89
C ARG A 109 5.62 4.30 -1.96
N PRO A 110 6.34 4.80 -2.97
CA PRO A 110 7.01 3.92 -3.92
C PRO A 110 8.14 3.13 -3.25
N VAL A 111 8.32 1.87 -3.66
CA VAL A 111 9.39 1.00 -3.15
C VAL A 111 10.76 1.47 -3.66
N ASN A 112 10.83 1.98 -4.89
CA ASN A 112 12.07 2.49 -5.47
C ASN A 112 11.88 3.85 -6.15
N LEU A 113 12.62 4.86 -5.69
CA LEU A 113 12.61 6.21 -6.26
C LEU A 113 13.28 6.31 -7.64
N SER A 114 14.10 5.33 -8.05
CA SER A 114 14.74 5.34 -9.37
C SER A 114 13.74 5.18 -10.52
N CYS A 115 12.52 4.72 -10.23
CA CYS A 115 11.42 4.62 -11.19
C CYS A 115 10.77 5.98 -11.50
N PHE A 116 11.15 7.04 -10.78
CA PHE A 116 10.56 8.37 -10.90
C PHE A 116 11.63 9.35 -11.42
N PRO A 117 11.45 9.93 -12.61
CA PRO A 117 12.34 11.00 -13.06
C PRO A 117 12.18 12.21 -12.14
N TRP A 118 13.32 12.72 -11.66
CA TRP A 118 13.43 13.92 -10.82
C TRP A 118 13.13 15.20 -11.61
#